data_AF-A0A352IUN2-F1
#
_entry.id   AF-A0A352IUN2-F1
#
_cell.length_a   1.000
_cell.length_b   1.000
_cell.length_c   1.000
_cell.angle_alpha   90.00
_cell.angle_beta   90.00
_cell.angle_gamma   90.00
#
_symmetry.space_group_name_H-M   'P 1'
#
loop_
_entity.id
_entity.type
_entity.pdbx_description
1 polymer ?
#
loop_
_entity_poly.entity_id
_entity_poly.type
_entity_poly.pdbx_seq_one_letter_code
_entity_poly.pdbx_strand_id
1 'polypeptide(L)' 'NTALVAPVTVAADATIGAGSTITRDVADHELAVARGRQRNIAGWEKPKKH' A
#
# COMPACT_ATOMS: atom_id res chain seq x y z
N ASN A 1 -2.83 5.72 5.38
CA ASN A 1 -3.86 5.39 4.37
C ASN A 1 -3.69 3.91 4.02
N THR A 2 -4.72 3.10 4.19
CA THR A 2 -4.74 1.68 3.83
C THR A 2 -6.11 1.38 3.27
N ALA A 3 -6.20 0.58 2.21
CA ALA A 3 -7.46 0.19 1.58
C ALA A 3 -7.62 -1.33 1.57
N LEU A 4 -8.80 -1.81 1.95
CA LEU A 4 -9.19 -3.22 1.91
C LEU A 4 -10.28 -3.39 0.86
N VAL A 5 -10.02 -4.21 -0.15
CA VAL A 5 -10.99 -4.49 -1.22
C VAL A 5 -11.69 -5.81 -0.89
N ALA A 6 -12.97 -5.73 -0.55
CA ALA A 6 -13.75 -6.89 -0.19
C ALA A 6 -14.11 -7.78 -1.41
N PRO A 7 -14.31 -9.09 -1.20
CA PRO A 7 -14.07 -9.82 0.03
C PRO A 7 -12.56 -10.07 0.27
N VAL A 8 -12.12 -9.90 1.52
CA VAL A 8 -10.75 -10.21 1.95
C VAL A 8 -10.75 -10.55 3.44
N THR A 9 -9.93 -11.52 3.85
CA THR A 9 -9.68 -11.88 5.25
C THR A 9 -8.27 -11.47 5.67
N VAL A 10 -8.18 -10.80 6.81
CA VAL A 10 -6.91 -10.43 7.45
C VAL A 10 -6.91 -11.10 8.82
N ALA A 11 -5.91 -11.95 9.08
CA ALA A 11 -5.76 -12.64 10.35
C ALA A 11 -5.48 -11.67 11.51
N ALA A 12 -5.68 -12.12 12.75
CA ALA A 12 -5.63 -11.26 13.93
C ALA A 12 -4.26 -10.63 14.17
N ASP A 13 -3.16 -11.38 13.98
CA ASP A 13 -1.80 -10.91 14.21
C ASP A 13 -1.07 -10.55 12.90
N ALA A 14 -1.81 -10.29 11.82
CA ALA A 14 -1.26 -9.79 10.57
C ALA A 14 -0.91 -8.29 10.65
N THR A 15 0.15 -7.87 9.95
CA THR A 15 0.57 -6.47 9.86
C THR A 15 0.37 -5.93 8.44
N ILE A 16 -0.33 -4.81 8.30
CA ILE A 16 -0.51 -4.15 7.01
C ILE A 16 0.39 -2.92 6.91
N GLY A 17 1.24 -2.88 5.89
CA GLY A 17 2.09 -1.73 5.62
C GLY A 17 1.28 -0.50 5.25
N ALA A 18 1.70 0.67 5.74
CA ALA A 18 1.07 1.93 5.40
C ALA A 18 1.09 2.20 3.88
N GLY A 19 0.00 2.75 3.36
CA GLY A 19 -0.17 3.05 1.93
C GLY A 19 -0.61 1.86 1.09
N SER A 20 -0.87 0.70 1.70
CA SER A 20 -1.18 -0.53 0.96
C SER A 20 -2.64 -0.62 0.55
N THR A 21 -2.88 -1.18 -0.63
CA THR A 21 -4.17 -1.68 -1.08
C THR A 21 -4.14 -3.20 -1.09
N ILE A 22 -4.92 -3.84 -0.22
CA ILE A 22 -4.96 -5.29 -0.05
C ILE A 22 -6.16 -5.86 -0.81
N THR A 23 -5.89 -6.81 -1.69
CA THR A 23 -6.87 -7.48 -2.58
C THR A 23 -6.86 -9.00 -2.43
N ARG A 24 -6.06 -9.53 -1.50
CA ARG A 24 -5.88 -10.96 -1.22
C ARG A 24 -5.77 -11.17 0.28
N ASP A 25 -6.13 -12.36 0.72
CA ASP A 25 -6.07 -12.72 2.13
C ASP A 25 -4.65 -12.61 2.68
N VAL A 26 -4.56 -12.24 3.95
CA VAL A 26 -3.30 -12.09 4.69
C VAL A 26 -3.35 -13.02 5.89
N ALA A 27 -2.41 -13.96 5.94
CA ALA A 27 -2.36 -14.98 6.98
C ALA A 27 -1.79 -14.41 8.29
N ASP A 28 -1.87 -15.22 9.34
CA ASP A 28 -1.41 -14.83 10.66
C ASP A 28 0.09 -14.59 10.68
N HIS A 29 0.52 -13.58 11.44
CA HIS A 29 1.91 -13.14 11.51
C HIS A 29 2.56 -12.72 10.17
N GLU A 30 1.77 -12.48 9.10
CA GLU A 30 2.30 -11.97 7.83
C GLU A 30 2.38 -10.44 7.80
N LEU A 31 3.39 -9.92 7.09
CA LEU A 31 3.48 -8.52 6.69
C LEU A 31 2.99 -8.35 5.25
N ALA A 32 1.80 -7.79 5.06
CA ALA A 32 1.29 -7.46 3.73
C ALA A 32 1.62 -6.01 3.36
N VAL A 33 2.35 -5.84 2.25
CA VAL A 33 2.78 -4.54 1.74
C VAL A 33 2.50 -4.46 0.25
N ALA A 34 1.61 -3.56 -0.14
CA ALA A 34 1.27 -3.28 -1.54
C ALA A 34 1.76 -1.87 -1.92
N ARG A 35 3.08 -1.68 -1.95
CA ARG A 35 3.72 -0.40 -2.33
C ARG A 35 4.72 -0.58 -3.47
N GLY A 36 4.80 0.41 -4.35
CA GLY A 36 5.91 0.52 -5.30
C GLY A 36 7.23 0.84 -4.59
N ARG A 37 8.36 0.46 -5.18
CA ARG A 37 9.68 0.94 -4.74
C ARG A 37 9.72 2.46 -4.86
N GLN A 38 10.12 3.12 -3.78
CA GLN A 38 10.29 4.56 -3.79
C GLN A 38 11.39 4.94 -4.79
N ARG A 39 11.10 5.94 -5.62
CA ARG A 39 12.08 6.57 -6.52
C ARG A 39 12.03 8.08 -6.28
N ASN A 40 13.20 8.68 -6.17
CA ASN A 40 13.32 10.12 -6.08
C ASN A 40 13.69 10.65 -7.48
N ILE A 41 12.92 11.60 -8.00
CA ILE A 41 13.19 12.24 -9.29
C ILE A 41 13.74 13.64 -9.00
N ALA A 42 15.04 13.84 -9.24
CA ALA A 42 15.66 15.16 -9.12
C ALA A 42 15.22 16.07 -10.29
N GLY A 43 15.08 17.38 -10.04
CA GLY A 43 14.71 18.35 -11.07
C GLY A 43 13.26 18.28 -11.54
N TRP A 44 12.35 17.66 -10.77
CA TRP A 44 10.93 17.61 -11.12
C TRP A 44 10.28 19.00 -11.06
N GLU A 45 9.92 19.55 -12.22
CA GLU A 45 9.19 20.81 -12.33
C GLU A 45 7.68 20.58 -12.26
N LYS A 46 6.99 21.32 -11.38
CA LYS A 46 5.52 21.25 -11.27
C LYS A 46 4.87 21.94 -12.49
N PRO A 47 3.82 21.36 -13.08
CA PRO A 47 3.07 22.02 -14.15
C PRO A 47 2.55 23.39 -13.71
N LYS A 48 2.76 24.41 -14.54
CA LYS A 48 2.17 25.74 -14.34
C LYS A 48 0.83 25.78 -15.07
N LYS A 49 -0.23 26.22 -14.38
CA LYS A 49 -1.51 26.53 -15.02
C LYS A 49 -1.35 27.86 -15.78
N HIS A 50 -1.75 27.87 -17.05
CA HIS A 50 -1.96 29.08 -17.84
C HIS A 50 -3.39 29.60 -17.63
#